data_AF-A0A4Q3Z0L3-F1
#
_entry.id   AF-A0A4Q3Z0L3-F1
#
_cell.length_a   1.000
_cell.length_b   1.000
_cell.length_c   1.000
_cell.angle_alpha   90.00
_cell.angle_beta   90.00
_cell.angle_gamma   90.00
#
_symmetry.space_group_name_H-M   'P 1'
#
loop_
_entity.id
_entity.type
_entity.pdbx_description
1 polymer ?
#
loop_
_entity_poly.entity_id
_entity_poly.type
_entity_poly.pdbx_seq_one_letter_code
_entity_poly.pdbx_strand_id
1 'polypeptide(L)'
;MKKMQQRASNAAQALLRSARRLGRPAIPLAMAAVLVAGCTSATLDTRELGLSGMAVEKAHQYPIHGIDVSKYQGDIDWDTARKGGVSFAYLKATEGGDRVDQRFAENWRAARAAGMPRGAYHFFY
;
A
#
# COMPACT_ATOMS: atom_id res chain seq x y z
N MET A 1 38.42 38.47 -66.92
CA MET A 1 38.95 38.62 -65.55
C MET A 1 37.86 38.42 -64.47
N LYS A 2 37.11 37.31 -64.51
CA LYS A 2 36.04 36.98 -63.52
C LYS A 2 36.17 35.57 -62.91
N LYS A 3 37.17 34.77 -63.30
CA LYS A 3 37.36 33.39 -62.82
C LYS A 3 38.26 33.26 -61.58
N MET A 4 38.86 34.35 -61.08
CA MET A 4 39.76 34.31 -59.92
C MET A 4 39.09 34.66 -58.59
N GLN A 5 38.00 35.45 -58.57
CA GLN A 5 37.27 35.74 -57.33
C GLN A 5 36.28 34.64 -56.90
N GLN A 6 35.85 33.75 -57.81
CA GLN A 6 34.90 32.69 -57.48
C GLN A 6 35.54 31.51 -56.70
N ARG A 7 36.86 31.31 -56.83
CA ARG A 7 37.56 30.19 -56.17
C ARG A 7 37.82 30.42 -54.67
N ALA A 8 37.91 31.69 -54.23
CA ALA A 8 38.10 32.03 -52.82
C ALA A 8 36.82 31.89 -51.97
N SER A 9 35.63 32.10 -52.56
CA SER A 9 34.35 32.01 -51.84
C SER A 9 33.92 30.55 -51.57
N ASN A 10 34.21 29.63 -52.49
CA ASN A 10 33.80 28.22 -52.34
C ASN A 10 34.66 27.44 -51.33
N ALA A 11 35.92 27.84 -51.12
CA ALA A 11 36.80 27.23 -50.12
C ALA A 11 36.41 27.60 -48.68
N ALA A 12 36.01 28.85 -48.44
CA ALA A 12 35.50 29.30 -47.14
C ALA A 12 34.16 28.65 -46.76
N GLN A 13 33.31 28.37 -47.75
CA GLN A 13 32.03 27.67 -47.54
C GLN A 13 32.17 26.15 -47.38
N ALA A 14 33.28 25.55 -47.84
CA ALA A 14 33.56 24.13 -47.63
C ALA A 14 34.06 23.83 -46.20
N LEU A 15 34.79 24.77 -45.57
CA LEU A 15 35.31 24.61 -44.21
C LEU A 15 34.26 24.86 -43.11
N LEU A 16 33.25 25.70 -43.35
CA LEU A 16 32.15 25.92 -42.39
C LEU A 16 31.06 24.82 -42.43
N ARG A 17 31.10 23.90 -43.40
CA ARG A 17 30.17 22.76 -43.49
C ARG A 17 30.68 21.48 -42.81
N SER A 18 31.94 21.47 -42.35
CA SER A 18 32.52 20.36 -41.58
C SER A 18 32.12 20.36 -40.09
N ALA A 19 31.62 21.49 -39.57
CA ALA A 19 31.33 21.64 -38.13
C ALA A 19 29.86 21.40 -37.73
N ARG A 20 29.01 20.89 -38.63
CA ARG A 20 27.60 20.61 -38.31
C ARG A 20 27.15 19.32 -38.97
N ARG A 21 27.40 18.18 -38.32
CA ARG A 21 26.59 16.98 -38.44
C ARG A 21 26.88 16.03 -37.26
N LEU A 22 25.81 15.74 -36.52
CA LEU A 22 25.62 14.66 -35.55
C LEU A 22 26.47 14.79 -34.27
N GLY A 23 25.94 15.20 -33.12
CA GLY A 23 24.69 14.70 -32.53
C GLY A 23 24.88 13.28 -32.00
N ARG A 24 25.58 13.14 -30.87
CA ARG A 24 25.45 12.00 -29.94
C ARG A 24 25.69 12.53 -28.53
N PRO A 25 24.69 12.64 -27.65
CA PRO A 25 24.97 12.77 -26.23
C PRO A 25 25.68 11.49 -25.77
N ALA A 26 26.95 11.61 -25.41
CA ALA A 26 27.72 10.57 -24.74
C ALA A 26 27.24 10.45 -23.28
N ILE A 27 26.03 9.94 -23.08
CA ILE A 27 25.60 9.38 -21.79
C ILE A 27 24.81 8.10 -22.03
N PRO A 28 25.42 6.97 -22.47
CA PRO A 28 24.75 5.69 -22.35
C PRO A 28 25.64 4.73 -21.57
N LEU A 29 25.53 4.71 -20.23
CA LEU A 29 25.69 3.45 -19.44
C LEU A 29 25.55 3.56 -17.91
N ALA A 30 25.41 4.73 -17.31
CA ALA A 30 25.31 4.78 -15.83
C ALA A 30 23.86 4.74 -15.30
N MET A 31 22.85 4.82 -16.17
CA MET A 31 21.42 4.93 -15.81
C MET A 31 20.61 3.64 -16.05
N ALA A 32 21.26 2.53 -16.38
CA ALA A 32 20.57 1.24 -16.53
C ALA A 32 20.68 0.35 -15.28
N ALA A 33 21.60 0.64 -14.36
CA ALA A 33 21.81 -0.19 -13.16
C ALA A 33 20.86 0.13 -11.98
N VAL A 34 20.11 1.24 -12.04
CA VAL A 34 19.28 1.69 -10.90
C VAL A 34 17.81 1.27 -11.03
N LEU A 35 17.36 0.83 -12.20
CA LEU A 35 15.94 0.56 -12.46
C LEU A 35 15.48 -0.88 -12.13
N VAL A 36 16.39 -1.79 -11.76
CA VAL A 36 16.03 -3.18 -11.37
C VAL A 36 15.80 -3.35 -9.87
N ALA A 37 16.17 -2.35 -9.05
CA ALA A 37 16.02 -2.42 -7.59
C ALA A 37 14.59 -2.08 -7.08
N GLY A 38 13.66 -1.73 -7.97
CA GLY A 38 12.33 -1.25 -7.60
C GLY A 38 11.27 -2.33 -7.36
N CYS A 39 11.55 -3.58 -7.68
CA CYS A 39 10.63 -4.70 -7.47
C CYS A 39 11.04 -5.53 -6.24
N THR A 40 11.28 -4.89 -5.10
CA THR A 40 11.19 -5.61 -3.82
C THR A 40 9.71 -5.72 -3.50
N SER A 41 9.09 -6.84 -3.90
CA SER A 41 7.84 -7.28 -3.27
C SER A 41 8.06 -7.18 -1.76
N ALA A 42 7.24 -6.41 -1.06
CA ALA A 42 7.23 -6.43 0.39
C ALA A 42 6.83 -7.85 0.81
N THR A 43 7.81 -8.69 1.09
CA THR A 43 7.54 -9.98 1.72
C THR A 43 6.98 -9.62 3.10
N LEU A 44 5.68 -9.87 3.29
CA LEU A 44 5.03 -9.75 4.60
C LEU A 44 5.51 -10.92 5.49
N ASP A 45 6.82 -10.97 5.70
CA ASP A 45 7.41 -11.91 6.63
C ASP A 45 7.13 -11.43 8.04
N THR A 46 6.77 -12.37 8.92
CA THR A 46 6.41 -12.06 10.30
C THR A 46 7.60 -11.48 11.07
N ARG A 47 8.85 -11.71 10.66
CA ARG A 47 10.03 -11.08 11.27
C ARG A 47 10.19 -9.62 10.86
N GLU A 48 9.99 -9.31 9.58
CA GLU A 48 10.07 -7.93 9.06
C GLU A 48 8.96 -7.03 9.63
N LEU A 49 7.78 -7.62 9.89
CA LEU A 49 6.66 -6.91 10.52
C LEU A 49 6.77 -6.84 12.06
N GLY A 50 7.83 -7.41 12.67
CA GLY A 50 7.97 -7.49 14.13
C GLY A 50 6.93 -8.39 14.82
N LEU A 51 6.25 -9.24 14.04
CA LEU A 51 5.17 -10.12 14.47
C LEU A 51 5.64 -11.53 14.85
N SER A 52 6.94 -11.79 14.79
CA SER A 52 7.56 -13.07 15.13
C SER A 52 7.27 -13.54 16.56
N GLY A 53 6.86 -12.63 17.46
CA GLY A 53 6.41 -12.93 18.82
C GLY A 53 4.89 -13.10 19.00
N MET A 54 4.09 -13.00 17.93
CA MET A 54 2.62 -13.13 17.97
C MET A 54 2.14 -14.56 17.69
N ALA A 55 2.82 -15.56 18.25
CA ALA A 55 2.26 -16.90 18.25
C ALA A 55 0.92 -16.89 19.02
N VAL A 56 -0.11 -17.57 18.50
CA VAL A 56 -1.44 -17.65 19.13
C VAL A 56 -1.34 -18.14 20.58
N GLU A 57 -0.42 -19.06 20.86
CA GLU A 57 -0.12 -19.53 22.22
C GLU A 57 0.22 -18.39 23.18
N LYS A 58 1.05 -17.44 22.74
CA LYS A 58 1.43 -16.28 23.56
C LYS A 58 0.28 -15.28 23.69
N ALA A 59 -0.66 -15.27 22.74
CA ALA A 59 -1.79 -14.35 22.77
C ALA A 59 -2.64 -14.56 24.03
N HIS A 60 -2.80 -15.81 24.49
CA HIS A 60 -3.51 -16.16 25.72
C HIS A 60 -2.87 -15.62 27.01
N GLN A 61 -1.62 -15.17 26.96
CA GLN A 61 -0.89 -14.65 28.12
C GLN A 61 -1.11 -13.14 28.31
N TYR A 62 -1.64 -12.43 27.31
CA TYR A 62 -1.88 -11.00 27.43
C TYR A 62 -3.14 -10.73 28.25
N PRO A 63 -3.15 -9.71 29.12
CA PRO A 63 -4.26 -9.48 30.06
C PRO A 63 -5.54 -8.95 29.40
N ILE A 64 -5.47 -8.48 28.15
CA ILE A 64 -6.59 -7.86 27.45
C ILE A 64 -6.96 -8.71 26.24
N HIS A 65 -8.19 -9.21 26.23
CA HIS A 65 -8.75 -9.99 25.13
C HIS A 65 -9.98 -9.30 24.55
N GLY A 66 -10.11 -9.38 23.23
CA GLY A 66 -11.27 -8.90 22.51
C GLY A 66 -11.82 -9.96 21.57
N ILE A 67 -12.98 -9.67 20.99
CA ILE A 67 -13.64 -10.51 19.99
C ILE A 67 -13.87 -9.73 18.70
N ASP A 68 -13.94 -10.43 17.58
CA ASP A 68 -14.51 -9.89 16.35
C ASP A 68 -15.89 -10.51 16.09
N VAL A 69 -16.80 -9.70 15.56
CA VAL A 69 -18.22 -10.06 15.40
C VAL A 69 -18.73 -9.58 14.05
N SER A 70 -19.60 -10.38 13.45
CA SER A 70 -20.35 -10.08 12.24
C SER A 70 -21.78 -10.62 12.37
N LYS A 71 -22.56 -10.58 11.30
CA LYS A 71 -23.87 -11.25 11.25
C LYS A 71 -23.82 -12.75 11.54
N TYR A 72 -22.67 -13.40 11.33
CA TYR A 72 -22.55 -14.87 11.44
C TYR A 72 -22.61 -15.38 12.88
N GLN A 73 -22.34 -14.53 13.86
CA GLN A 73 -22.46 -14.89 15.29
C GLN A 73 -23.92 -14.97 15.76
N GLY A 74 -24.88 -14.42 15.01
CA GLY A 74 -26.28 -14.37 15.44
C GLY A 74 -26.49 -13.39 16.60
N ASP A 75 -27.44 -13.71 17.49
CA ASP A 75 -27.76 -12.90 18.66
C ASP A 75 -26.67 -13.05 19.72
N ILE A 76 -26.22 -11.92 20.29
CA ILE A 76 -25.14 -11.89 21.27
C ILE A 76 -25.65 -11.26 22.55
N ASP A 77 -25.49 -11.97 23.67
CA ASP A 77 -25.60 -11.39 25.00
C ASP A 77 -24.32 -10.63 25.34
N TRP A 78 -24.36 -9.32 25.10
CA TRP A 78 -23.22 -8.43 25.30
C TRP A 78 -22.85 -8.22 26.77
N ASP A 79 -23.83 -8.33 27.69
CA ASP A 79 -23.56 -8.24 29.13
C ASP A 79 -22.82 -9.47 29.62
N THR A 80 -23.25 -10.65 29.16
CA THR A 80 -22.55 -11.91 29.43
C THR A 80 -21.14 -11.91 28.83
N ALA A 81 -20.98 -11.42 27.59
CA ALA A 81 -19.65 -11.30 26.98
C ALA A 81 -18.71 -10.39 27.80
N ARG A 82 -19.20 -9.21 28.22
CA ARG A 82 -18.41 -8.27 29.04
C ARG A 82 -18.03 -8.88 30.39
N LYS A 83 -18.98 -9.52 31.08
CA LYS A 83 -18.74 -10.20 32.37
C LYS A 83 -17.81 -11.42 32.21
N GLY A 84 -17.84 -12.05 31.04
CA GLY A 84 -16.97 -13.17 30.67
C GLY A 84 -15.53 -12.80 30.32
N GLY A 85 -15.13 -11.52 30.48
CA GLY A 85 -13.75 -11.08 30.30
C GLY A 85 -13.44 -10.45 28.94
N VAL A 86 -14.44 -10.35 28.04
CA VAL A 86 -14.25 -9.61 26.78
C VAL A 86 -14.08 -8.13 27.09
N SER A 87 -12.95 -7.58 26.66
CA SER A 87 -12.53 -6.23 27.00
C SER A 87 -12.85 -5.21 25.90
N PHE A 88 -12.94 -5.66 24.64
CA PHE A 88 -13.37 -4.85 23.50
C PHE A 88 -13.91 -5.74 22.37
N ALA A 89 -14.62 -5.14 21.42
CA ALA A 89 -15.11 -5.84 20.23
C ALA A 89 -14.86 -5.06 18.92
N TYR A 90 -14.50 -5.77 17.85
CA TYR A 90 -14.51 -5.24 16.48
C TYR A 90 -15.69 -5.81 15.70
N LEU A 91 -16.51 -4.93 15.13
CA LEU A 91 -17.75 -5.32 14.46
C LEU A 91 -17.62 -5.11 12.95
N LYS A 92 -17.95 -6.12 12.16
CA LYS A 92 -18.03 -5.99 10.71
C LYS A 92 -19.10 -4.97 10.36
N ALA A 93 -18.71 -3.92 9.63
CA ALA A 93 -19.65 -2.92 9.13
C ALA A 93 -20.02 -3.20 7.68
N THR A 94 -19.03 -3.53 6.85
CA THR A 94 -19.19 -3.64 5.40
C THR A 94 -18.32 -4.77 4.82
N GLU A 95 -18.66 -5.22 3.61
CA GLU A 95 -17.97 -6.26 2.84
C GLU A 95 -17.94 -5.84 1.36
N GLY A 96 -16.76 -5.80 0.73
CA GLY A 96 -16.62 -5.43 -0.68
C GLY A 96 -17.08 -4.01 -1.02
N GLY A 97 -17.64 -3.81 -2.21
CA GLY A 97 -18.10 -2.49 -2.66
C GLY A 97 -19.55 -2.16 -2.30
N ASP A 98 -20.35 -3.15 -1.92
CA ASP A 98 -21.81 -3.06 -2.03
C ASP A 98 -22.59 -3.71 -0.87
N ARG A 99 -21.91 -4.31 0.12
CA ARG A 99 -22.59 -5.03 1.20
C ARG A 99 -22.34 -4.38 2.55
N VAL A 100 -23.44 -4.16 3.28
CA VAL A 100 -23.46 -3.80 4.70
C VAL A 100 -23.76 -5.06 5.51
N ASP A 101 -23.08 -5.24 6.64
CA ASP A 101 -23.42 -6.30 7.57
C ASP A 101 -24.78 -6.01 8.24
N GLN A 102 -25.74 -6.92 8.05
CA GLN A 102 -27.13 -6.73 8.48
C GLN A 102 -27.30 -6.56 9.99
N ARG A 103 -26.35 -7.06 10.79
CA ARG A 103 -26.40 -6.97 12.26
C ARG A 103 -25.53 -5.84 12.81
N PHE A 104 -24.80 -5.11 11.97
CA PHE A 104 -23.88 -4.06 12.41
C PHE A 104 -24.56 -3.02 13.32
N ALA A 105 -25.69 -2.45 12.88
CA ALA A 105 -26.36 -1.38 13.63
C ALA A 105 -26.90 -1.87 14.99
N GLU A 106 -27.39 -3.09 15.05
CA GLU A 106 -27.87 -3.73 16.27
C GLU A 106 -26.71 -3.99 17.24
N ASN A 107 -25.70 -4.72 16.78
CA ASN A 107 -24.51 -5.05 17.57
C ASN A 107 -23.78 -3.78 18.03
N TRP A 108 -23.72 -2.75 17.20
CA TRP A 108 -23.10 -1.46 17.55
C TRP A 108 -23.82 -0.77 18.71
N ARG A 109 -25.16 -0.81 18.75
CA ARG A 109 -25.91 -0.22 19.86
C ARG A 109 -25.86 -1.10 21.10
N ALA A 110 -26.04 -2.41 20.95
CA ALA A 110 -26.08 -3.36 22.06
C ALA A 110 -24.72 -3.42 22.80
N ALA A 111 -23.61 -3.48 22.06
CA ALA A 111 -22.27 -3.40 22.65
C ALA A 111 -22.06 -2.09 23.42
N ARG A 112 -22.57 -0.95 22.93
CA ARG A 112 -22.53 0.33 23.68
C ARG A 112 -23.29 0.24 25.00
N ALA A 113 -24.49 -0.32 24.95
CA ALA A 113 -25.38 -0.40 26.10
C ALA A 113 -24.78 -1.27 27.21
N ALA A 114 -24.11 -2.36 26.85
CA ALA A 114 -23.36 -3.22 27.77
C ALA A 114 -22.00 -2.63 28.22
N GLY A 115 -21.68 -1.40 27.83
CA GLY A 115 -20.41 -0.74 28.18
C GLY A 115 -19.18 -1.38 27.52
N MET A 116 -19.34 -2.07 26.38
CA MET A 116 -18.24 -2.67 25.61
C MET A 116 -17.58 -1.61 24.70
N PRO A 117 -16.28 -1.30 24.87
CA PRO A 117 -15.50 -0.56 23.88
C PRO A 117 -15.56 -1.27 22.53
N ARG A 118 -15.79 -0.52 21.45
CA ARG A 118 -16.02 -1.14 20.14
C ARG A 118 -15.46 -0.35 18.97
N GLY A 119 -14.97 -1.07 17.98
CA GLY A 119 -14.53 -0.58 16.68
C GLY A 119 -15.32 -1.21 15.54
N ALA A 120 -15.21 -0.64 14.34
CA ALA A 120 -15.82 -1.18 13.13
C ALA A 120 -14.74 -1.60 12.14
N TYR A 121 -14.99 -2.64 11.36
CA TYR A 121 -14.09 -3.05 10.29
C TYR A 121 -14.80 -3.25 8.95
N HIS A 122 -14.04 -3.10 7.88
CA HIS A 122 -14.44 -3.39 6.51
C HIS A 122 -13.75 -4.68 6.05
N PHE A 123 -14.51 -5.59 5.45
CA PHE A 123 -13.95 -6.80 4.84
C PHE A 123 -13.71 -6.56 3.34
N PHE A 124 -12.45 -6.59 2.92
CA PHE A 124 -12.05 -6.39 1.53
C PHE A 124 -12.02 -7.72 0.77
N TYR A 125 -12.54 -7.73 -0.47
CA TYR A 125 -12.37 -8.80 -1.45
C TYR A 125 -12.36 -8.24 -2.88
#